data_AF-A0A950S4C9-F1
#
_entry.id   AF-A0A950S4C9-F1
#
_cell.length_a   1.000
_cell.length_b   1.000
_cell.length_c   1.000
_cell.angle_alpha   90.00
_cell.angle_beta   90.00
_cell.angle_gamma   90.00
#
_symmetry.space_group_name_H-M   'P 1'
#
loop_
_entity.id
_entity.type
_entity.pdbx_description
1 polymer ?
#
loop_
_entity_poly.entity_id
_entity_poly.type
_entity_poly.pdbx_seq_one_letter_code
_entity_poly.pdbx_strand_id
1 'polypeptide(L)' 'MDEFTLRTDDGQELSFSPAPNFNQGVEHQMTPGLMREHMALGVPVTVTYREEGGKLIALSATD' A
#
# COMPACT_ATOMS: atom_id res chain seq x y z
N MET A 1 -1.49 8.05 8.72
CA MET A 1 -1.23 6.61 8.56
C MET A 1 0.23 6.52 8.22
N ASP A 2 1.00 5.95 9.13
CA ASP A 2 2.44 6.05 9.11
C ASP A 2 3.08 4.83 8.41
N GLU A 3 2.40 3.68 8.42
CA GLU A 3 2.82 2.44 7.75
C GLU A 3 1.59 1.53 7.47
N PHE A 4 1.68 0.68 6.44
CA PHE A 4 0.80 -0.49 6.25
C PHE A 4 1.62 -1.73 5.90
N THR A 5 1.07 -2.90 6.26
CA THR A 5 1.64 -4.19 5.90
C THR A 5 0.72 -4.90 4.93
N LEU A 6 1.28 -5.45 3.84
CA LEU A 6 0.57 -6.33 2.92
C LEU A 6 1.18 -7.72 2.98
N ARG A 7 0.34 -8.73 2.80
CA ARG A 7 0.77 -10.10 2.62
C ARG A 7 0.75 -10.44 1.13
N THR A 8 1.86 -10.96 0.61
CA THR A 8 1.98 -11.47 -0.75
C THR A 8 1.34 -12.86 -0.88
N ASP A 9 1.10 -13.32 -2.10
CA ASP A 9 0.51 -14.64 -2.36
C ASP A 9 1.38 -15.80 -1.84
N ASP A 10 2.69 -15.63 -1.78
CA ASP A 10 3.64 -16.59 -1.18
C ASP A 10 3.70 -16.52 0.36
N GLY A 11 2.89 -15.64 0.97
CA GLY A 11 2.74 -15.51 2.41
C GLY A 11 3.76 -14.57 3.07
N GLN A 12 4.61 -13.91 2.31
CA GLN A 12 5.54 -12.91 2.82
C GLN A 12 4.80 -11.65 3.25
N GLU A 13 5.16 -11.09 4.40
CA GLU A 13 4.64 -9.82 4.88
C GLU A 13 5.63 -8.69 4.52
N LEU A 14 5.12 -7.66 3.85
CA LEU A 14 5.88 -6.48 3.41
C LEU A 14 5.30 -5.22 4.05
N SER A 15 6.14 -4.49 4.77
CA SER A 15 5.79 -3.19 5.37
C SER A 15 6.15 -2.04 4.45
N PHE A 16 5.20 -1.11 4.27
CA PHE A 16 5.32 0.05 3.41
C PHE A 16 5.07 1.35 4.17
N SER A 17 5.99 2.30 4.02
CA SER A 17 5.75 3.70 4.42
C SER A 17 5.20 4.46 3.21
N PRO A 18 3.99 5.06 3.29
CA PRO A 18 3.45 5.85 2.18
C PRO A 18 4.25 7.12 1.95
N ALA A 19 4.57 7.42 0.69
CA ALA A 19 5.16 8.70 0.30
C ALA A 19 4.17 9.85 0.58
N PRO A 20 4.65 11.10 0.78
CA PRO A 20 3.77 12.25 1.02
C PRO A 20 2.73 12.48 -0.10
N ASN A 21 3.05 12.07 -1.33
CA ASN A 21 2.22 12.20 -2.51
C ASN A 21 1.50 10.89 -2.92
N PHE A 22 1.38 9.91 -2.00
CA PHE A 22 0.89 8.56 -2.29
C PHE A 22 -0.47 8.50 -3.03
N ASN A 23 -1.38 9.43 -2.72
CA ASN A 23 -2.71 9.52 -3.35
C ASN A 23 -2.81 10.67 -4.35
N GLN A 24 -1.69 11.25 -4.80
CA GLN A 24 -1.71 12.38 -5.72
C GLN A 24 -1.75 11.87 -7.17
N GLY A 25 -2.77 12.29 -7.92
CA GLY A 25 -2.90 11.96 -9.34
C GLY A 25 -3.39 10.54 -9.63
N VAL A 26 -3.93 9.83 -8.64
CA VAL A 26 -4.59 8.52 -8.80
C VAL A 26 -6.10 8.69 -8.98
N GLU A 27 -6.72 7.82 -9.79
CA GLU A 27 -8.16 7.82 -10.02
C GLU A 27 -8.94 7.38 -8.77
N HIS A 28 -8.41 6.39 -8.04
CA HIS A 28 -8.94 5.94 -6.76
C HIS A 28 -7.91 6.16 -5.66
N GLN A 29 -8.32 6.93 -4.64
CA GLN A 29 -7.49 7.17 -3.47
C GLN A 29 -7.56 5.98 -2.53
N MET A 30 -6.41 5.39 -2.22
CA MET A 30 -6.33 4.43 -1.13
C MET A 30 -6.23 5.16 0.21
N THR A 31 -7.40 5.55 0.70
CA THR A 31 -7.53 6.09 2.05
C THR A 31 -7.30 5.00 3.09
N PRO A 32 -6.92 5.35 4.34
CA PRO A 32 -6.78 4.37 5.41
C PRO A 32 -8.04 3.54 5.71
N GLY A 33 -9.23 4.08 5.39
CA GLY A 33 -10.50 3.36 5.52
C GLY A 33 -10.66 2.29 4.45
N LEU A 34 -10.41 2.66 3.19
CA LEU A 34 -10.50 1.74 2.05
C LEU A 34 -9.44 0.63 2.12
N MET A 35 -8.21 0.96 2.53
CA MET A 35 -7.16 -0.04 2.77
C MET A 35 -7.58 -1.07 3.82
N ARG A 36 -8.24 -0.64 4.90
CA ARG A 36 -8.76 -1.57 5.91
C ARG A 36 -9.88 -2.45 5.37
N GLU A 37 -10.71 -1.93 4.46
CA GLU A 37 -11.74 -2.72 3.79
C GLU A 37 -11.14 -3.81 2.89
N HIS A 38 -10.15 -3.47 2.06
CA HIS A 38 -9.42 -4.44 1.25
C HIS A 38 -8.79 -5.55 2.11
N MET A 39 -8.14 -5.17 3.22
CA MET A 39 -7.56 -6.14 4.16
C MET A 39 -8.62 -7.03 4.83
N ALA A 40 -9.79 -6.48 5.17
CA ALA A 40 -10.87 -7.23 5.81
C ALA A 40 -11.57 -8.19 4.84
N LEU A 41 -11.71 -7.79 3.57
CA LEU A 41 -12.38 -8.55 2.53
C LEU A 41 -11.43 -9.47 1.73
N GLY A 42 -10.12 -9.39 1.97
CA GLY A 42 -9.12 -10.13 1.21
C GLY A 42 -9.04 -9.70 -0.25
N VAL A 43 -9.41 -8.45 -0.56
CA VAL A 43 -9.35 -7.91 -1.92
C VAL A 43 -7.90 -7.54 -2.21
N PRO A 44 -7.29 -8.08 -3.27
CA PRO A 44 -5.91 -7.76 -3.62
C PRO A 44 -5.74 -6.27 -3.93
N VAL A 45 -4.52 -5.78 -3.74
CA VAL A 45 -4.15 -4.40 -4.04
C VAL A 45 -2.78 -4.44 -4.73
N THR A 46 -2.64 -3.73 -5.83
CA THR A 46 -1.36 -3.53 -6.50
C THR A 46 -0.70 -2.27 -5.93
N VAL A 47 0.50 -2.41 -5.38
CA VAL A 47 1.27 -1.28 -4.83
C VAL A 47 2.47 -0.97 -5.72
N THR A 48 2.54 0.26 -6.21
CA THR A 48 3.77 0.78 -6.83
C THR A 48 4.64 1.38 -5.73
N TYR A 49 5.88 0.93 -5.60
CA TYR A 49 6.79 1.37 -4.55
C TYR A 49 8.21 1.59 -5.08
N ARG A 50 9.03 2.26 -4.27
CA ARG A 50 10.49 2.32 -4.44
C ARG A 50 11.17 1.83 -3.17
N GLU A 51 12.35 1.25 -3.32
CA GLU A 51 13.20 0.90 -2.18
C GLU A 51 14.18 2.04 -1.87
N GLU A 52 14.28 2.44 -0.61
CA GLU A 52 15.19 3.49 -0.15
C GLU A 52 15.82 3.08 1.19
N GLY A 53 17.12 2.75 1.18
CA GLY A 53 17.85 2.37 2.38
C GLY A 53 17.28 1.14 3.11
N GLY A 54 16.76 0.16 2.36
CA GLY A 54 16.15 -1.05 2.92
C GLY A 54 14.70 -0.88 3.40
N LYS A 55 14.07 0.27 3.12
CA LYS A 55 12.65 0.52 3.37
C LYS A 55 11.86 0.54 2.07
N LEU A 56 10.65 0.01 2.11
CA LEU A 56 9.71 0.09 0.98
C LEU A 56 8.85 1.34 1.13
N ILE A 57 9.02 2.28 0.20
CA ILE A 57 8.26 3.52 0.15
C ILE A 57 7.17 3.39 -0.90
N ALA A 58 5.91 3.31 -0.47
CA ALA A 58 4.77 3.19 -1.38
C ALA A 58 4.48 4.53 -2.07
N LEU A 59 4.40 4.51 -3.40
CA LEU A 59 4.18 5.67 -4.25
C LEU A 59 2.71 5.78 -4.68
N SER A 60 2.05 4.66 -4.90
CA SER A 60 0.60 4.58 -5.15
C SER A 60 0.10 3.15 -4.88
N ALA A 61 -1.21 3.01 -4.74
CA ALA A 61 -1.86 1.71 -4.68
C ALA A 61 -3.19 1.74 -5.42
N THR A 62 -3.52 0.65 -6.09
CA THR A 62 -4.75 0.47 -6.87
C THR A 62 -5.36 -0.90 -6.58
N ASP A 63 -6.69 -0.96 -6.55
CA ASP A 63 -7.46 -2.21 -6.48
C ASP A 63 -7.42 -3.02 -7.79
#